data_AF-A0A534ZE92-F1
#
_entry.id   AF-A0A534ZE92-F1
#
_cell.length_a   1.000
_cell.length_b   1.000
_cell.length_c   1.000
_cell.angle_alpha   90.00
_cell.angle_beta   90.00
_cell.angle_gamma   90.00
#
_symmetry.space_group_name_H-M   'P 1'
#
loop_
_entity.id
_entity.type
_entity.pdbx_description
1 polymer ?
#
loop_
_entity_poly.entity_id
_entity_poly.type
_entity_poly.pdbx_seq_one_letter_code
_entity_poly.pdbx_strand_id
1 'polypeptide(L)'
;MSGPVDMSELHVALDRLRAQVCHCGMKGECLGCKGIEMVRVQAEAVVAAASQPILIQVAQEAAMNDMTTRFQGMAERLMSDPEIRRSAEQMQERLMSDPETRQLLEELMRRLGAQPPEELN
;
A
#
# COMPACT_ATOMS: atom_id res chain seq x y z
N MET A 1 -5.44 16.11 -14.03
CA MET A 1 -4.34 16.49 -13.13
C MET A 1 -4.96 17.26 -11.98
N SER A 2 -5.12 16.65 -10.81
CA SER A 2 -5.63 17.37 -9.64
C SER A 2 -4.48 18.24 -9.12
N GLY A 3 -4.48 19.51 -9.53
CA GLY A 3 -3.57 20.50 -8.97
C GLY A 3 -3.86 20.73 -7.49
N PRO A 4 -2.99 21.47 -6.78
CA PRO A 4 -3.27 21.91 -5.42
C PRO A 4 -4.65 22.59 -5.37
N VAL A 5 -5.47 22.21 -4.39
CA VAL A 5 -6.81 22.80 -4.20
C VAL A 5 -6.64 24.28 -3.88
N ASP A 6 -7.27 25.14 -4.67
CA ASP A 6 -7.24 26.58 -4.44
C ASP A 6 -8.15 26.95 -3.24
N MET A 7 -7.55 27.55 -2.22
CA MET A 7 -8.20 27.99 -0.99
C MET A 7 -8.42 29.50 -0.92
N SER A 8 -8.08 30.22 -2.00
CA SER A 8 -8.08 31.69 -2.02
C SER A 8 -9.48 32.27 -1.76
N GLU A 9 -10.52 31.69 -2.35
CA GLU A 9 -11.90 32.13 -2.13
C GLU A 9 -12.37 31.94 -0.68
N LEU A 10 -12.00 30.80 -0.07
CA LEU A 10 -12.33 30.51 1.32
C LEU A 10 -11.65 31.51 2.26
N HIS A 11 -10.37 31.80 2.05
CA HIS A 11 -9.64 32.79 2.86
C HIS A 11 -10.28 34.17 2.77
N VAL A 12 -10.65 34.63 1.57
CA VAL A 12 -11.34 35.91 1.38
C VAL A 12 -12.70 35.93 2.08
N ALA A 13 -13.46 34.83 2.03
CA ALA A 13 -14.73 34.71 2.73
C ALA A 13 -14.57 34.78 4.26
N LEU A 14 -13.57 34.07 4.79
CA LEU A 14 -13.24 34.09 6.22
C LEU A 14 -12.76 35.47 6.68
N ASP A 15 -12.01 36.20 5.86
CA ASP A 15 -11.55 37.57 6.18
C ASP A 15 -12.71 38.57 6.19
N ARG A 16 -13.66 38.45 5.24
CA ARG A 16 -14.90 39.23 5.26
C ARG A 16 -15.75 38.93 6.48
N LEU A 17 -15.86 37.65 6.86
CA LEU A 17 -16.59 37.23 8.04
C LEU A 17 -15.91 37.74 9.32
N ARG A 18 -14.58 37.67 9.39
CA ARG A 18 -13.78 38.21 10.50
C ARG A 18 -14.08 39.68 10.73
N ALA A 19 -14.21 40.48 9.67
CA ALA A 19 -14.57 41.89 9.79
C ALA A 19 -15.96 42.13 10.43
N GLN A 20 -16.89 41.18 10.30
CA GLN A 20 -18.24 41.28 10.86
C GLN A 20 -18.33 40.80 12.31
N VAL A 21 -17.49 39.82 12.69
CA VAL A 21 -17.55 39.16 14.02
C VAL A 21 -16.44 39.59 14.98
N CYS A 22 -15.48 40.41 14.52
CA CYS A 22 -14.39 40.89 15.35
C CYS A 22 -14.84 41.98 16.32
N HIS A 23 -14.43 41.83 17.58
CA HIS A 23 -14.68 42.80 18.65
C HIS A 23 -13.38 43.35 19.27
N CYS A 24 -12.21 42.96 18.75
CA CYS A 24 -10.89 43.36 19.28
C CYS A 24 -10.08 44.25 18.31
N GLY A 25 -10.70 44.82 17.28
CA GLY A 25 -9.98 45.65 16.29
C GLY A 25 -8.91 44.86 15.53
N MET A 26 -9.23 43.63 15.12
CA MET A 26 -8.37 42.70 14.38
C MET A 26 -7.11 42.20 15.12
N LYS A 27 -6.98 42.46 16.43
CA LYS A 27 -5.86 41.99 17.25
C LYS A 27 -5.78 40.47 17.46
N GLY A 28 -6.84 39.72 17.15
CA GLY A 28 -6.85 38.25 17.25
C GLY A 28 -7.26 37.69 18.62
N GLU A 29 -7.60 38.54 19.59
CA GLU A 29 -7.80 38.13 20.98
C GLU A 29 -9.25 37.74 21.29
N CYS A 30 -10.23 38.26 20.54
CA CYS A 30 -11.65 37.98 20.76
C CYS A 30 -12.07 36.61 20.23
N LEU A 31 -13.16 36.07 20.78
CA LEU A 31 -13.74 34.78 20.36
C LEU A 31 -14.05 34.73 18.86
N GLY A 32 -14.55 35.83 18.28
CA GLY A 32 -14.79 35.92 16.84
C GLY A 32 -13.53 35.72 16.00
N CYS A 33 -12.39 36.29 16.38
CA CYS A 33 -11.12 36.05 15.66
C CYS A 33 -10.62 34.63 15.85
N LYS A 34 -10.63 34.12 17.09
CA LYS A 34 -10.18 32.75 17.38
C LYS A 34 -11.03 31.69 16.67
N GLY A 35 -12.34 31.91 16.60
CA GLY A 35 -13.27 31.03 15.88
C GLY A 35 -13.00 30.99 14.38
N ILE A 36 -12.72 32.14 13.75
CA ILE A 36 -12.37 32.20 12.33
C ILE A 36 -11.05 31.49 12.03
N GLU A 37 -10.02 31.71 12.87
CA GLU A 37 -8.73 31.01 12.71
C GLU A 37 -8.89 29.49 12.90
N MET A 38 -9.72 29.06 13.87
CA MET A 38 -10.02 27.64 14.06
C MET A 38 -10.67 27.02 12.80
N VAL A 39 -11.64 27.70 12.19
CA VAL A 39 -12.29 27.24 10.96
C VAL A 39 -11.30 27.19 9.79
N ARG A 40 -10.41 28.18 9.68
CA ARG A 40 -9.35 28.21 8.67
C ARG A 40 -8.45 26.98 8.76
N VAL A 41 -7.92 26.71 9.96
CA VAL A 41 -7.06 25.55 10.23
C VAL A 41 -7.77 24.23 9.94
N GLN A 42 -9.04 24.09 10.31
CA GLN A 42 -9.81 22.88 10.01
C GLN A 42 -10.01 22.68 8.50
N ALA A 43 -10.28 23.75 7.76
CA ALA A 43 -10.47 23.66 6.31
C ALA A 43 -9.17 23.27 5.60
N GLU A 44 -8.04 23.83 5.99
CA GLU A 44 -6.71 23.44 5.51
C GLU A 44 -6.42 21.96 5.80
N ALA A 45 -6.74 21.48 7.01
CA ALA A 45 -6.57 20.08 7.38
C ALA A 45 -7.42 19.11 6.54
N VAL A 46 -8.67 19.47 6.24
CA VAL A 46 -9.55 18.67 5.37
C VAL A 46 -8.99 18.60 3.95
N VAL A 47 -8.54 19.73 3.40
CA VAL A 47 -7.94 19.76 2.06
C VAL A 47 -6.63 18.98 2.02
N ALA A 48 -5.79 19.08 3.05
CA ALA A 48 -4.58 18.30 3.19
C ALA A 48 -4.87 16.78 3.28
N ALA A 49 -5.93 16.38 4.00
CA ALA A 49 -6.34 14.98 4.09
C ALA A 49 -6.93 14.45 2.76
N ALA A 50 -7.70 15.28 2.05
CA ALA A 50 -8.30 14.93 0.77
C ALA A 50 -7.28 14.90 -0.39
N SER A 51 -6.19 15.68 -0.27
CA SER A 51 -5.10 15.72 -1.26
C SER A 51 -3.99 14.69 -1.00
N GLN A 52 -4.00 14.01 0.15
CA GLN A 52 -3.09 12.90 0.44
C GLN A 52 -3.51 11.64 -0.36
N PRO A 53 -2.60 11.03 -1.14
CA PRO A 53 -2.89 9.82 -1.91
C PRO A 53 -2.90 8.56 -1.03
N ILE A 54 -3.79 8.49 -0.04
CA ILE A 54 -3.85 7.37 0.92
C ILE A 54 -4.67 6.19 0.40
N LEU A 55 -5.56 6.38 -0.59
CA LEU A 55 -6.50 5.34 -1.00
C LEU A 55 -5.91 4.25 -1.91
N ILE A 56 -4.79 4.51 -2.60
CA ILE A 56 -4.18 3.50 -3.50
C ILE A 56 -3.12 2.67 -2.78
N GLN A 57 -2.34 3.28 -1.87
CA GLN A 57 -1.27 2.58 -1.17
C GLN A 57 -1.82 1.65 -0.07
N VAL A 58 -2.77 2.11 0.74
CA VAL A 58 -3.34 1.30 1.82
C VAL A 58 -4.19 0.14 1.27
N ALA A 59 -4.88 0.33 0.14
CA ALA A 59 -5.65 -0.74 -0.50
C ALA A 59 -4.76 -1.81 -1.12
N GLN A 60 -3.67 -1.43 -1.78
CA GLN A 60 -2.70 -2.38 -2.35
C GLN A 60 -1.93 -3.12 -1.26
N GLU A 61 -1.50 -2.42 -0.21
CA GLU A 61 -0.77 -3.02 0.91
C GLU A 61 -1.65 -3.97 1.72
N ALA A 62 -2.92 -3.62 1.97
CA ALA A 62 -3.87 -4.54 2.60
C ALA A 62 -4.18 -5.76 1.72
N ALA A 63 -4.36 -5.58 0.41
CA ALA A 63 -4.59 -6.68 -0.52
C ALA A 63 -3.37 -7.61 -0.65
N MET A 64 -2.16 -7.05 -0.66
CA MET A 64 -0.92 -7.83 -0.74
C MET A 64 -0.65 -8.61 0.55
N ASN A 65 -0.91 -8.01 1.72
CA ASN A 65 -0.78 -8.69 3.01
C ASN A 65 -1.81 -9.80 3.20
N ASP A 66 -3.06 -9.59 2.79
CA ASP A 66 -4.10 -10.63 2.82
C ASP A 66 -3.77 -11.78 1.86
N MET A 67 -3.30 -11.49 0.65
CA MET A 67 -2.85 -12.52 -0.29
C MET A 67 -1.65 -13.31 0.24
N THR A 68 -0.65 -12.63 0.81
CA THR A 68 0.54 -13.27 1.38
C THR A 68 0.19 -14.17 2.56
N THR A 69 -0.68 -13.70 3.45
CA THR A 69 -1.13 -14.48 4.61
C THR A 69 -1.90 -15.73 4.18
N ARG A 70 -2.79 -15.61 3.18
CA ARG A 70 -3.51 -16.76 2.61
C ARG A 70 -2.57 -17.74 1.93
N PHE A 71 -1.58 -17.23 1.20
CA PHE A 71 -0.59 -18.07 0.53
C PHE A 71 0.28 -18.82 1.53
N GLN A 72 0.76 -18.16 2.59
CA GLN A 72 1.51 -18.80 3.68
C GLN A 72 0.68 -19.89 4.36
N GLY A 73 -0.57 -19.60 4.71
CA GLY A 73 -1.45 -20.60 5.33
C GLY A 73 -1.78 -21.78 4.42
N MET A 74 -1.86 -21.58 3.09
CA MET A 74 -1.99 -22.68 2.14
C MET A 74 -0.69 -23.48 2.00
N ALA A 75 0.46 -22.80 1.91
CA ALA A 75 1.77 -23.44 1.82
C ALA A 75 2.08 -24.28 3.06
N GLU A 76 1.80 -23.76 4.26
CA GLU A 76 1.93 -24.50 5.51
C GLU A 76 1.04 -25.75 5.54
N ARG A 77 -0.22 -25.63 5.10
CA ARG A 77 -1.13 -26.78 5.01
C ARG A 77 -0.63 -27.82 4.02
N LEU A 78 -0.19 -27.41 2.83
CA LEU A 78 0.39 -28.30 1.82
C LEU A 78 1.65 -29.01 2.34
N MET A 79 2.53 -28.30 3.05
CA MET A 79 3.75 -28.88 3.62
C MET A 79 3.47 -29.80 4.82
N SER A 80 2.40 -29.54 5.56
CA SER A 80 1.97 -30.37 6.69
C SER A 80 1.20 -31.63 6.28
N ASP A 81 0.74 -31.72 5.03
CA ASP A 81 -0.01 -32.86 4.52
C ASP A 81 0.94 -33.98 4.01
N PRO A 82 0.99 -35.14 4.69
CA PRO A 82 1.89 -36.24 4.34
C PRO A 82 1.50 -36.97 3.04
N GLU A 83 0.28 -36.80 2.54
CA GLU A 83 -0.14 -37.33 1.22
C GLU A 83 0.37 -36.42 0.09
N ILE A 84 0.36 -35.09 0.30
CA ILE A 84 0.86 -34.12 -0.68
C ILE A 84 2.37 -34.22 -0.82
N ARG A 85 3.12 -34.41 0.27
CA ARG A 85 4.57 -34.64 0.20
C ARG A 85 4.92 -35.88 -0.63
N ARG A 86 4.22 -37.00 -0.40
CA ARG A 86 4.44 -38.23 -1.16
C ARG A 86 4.06 -38.09 -2.64
N SER A 87 2.98 -37.35 -2.94
CA SER A 87 2.57 -37.08 -4.31
C SER A 87 3.58 -36.16 -5.03
N ALA A 88 4.12 -35.15 -4.34
CA ALA A 88 5.15 -34.27 -4.86
C ALA A 88 6.46 -35.02 -5.12
N GLU A 89 6.88 -35.92 -4.23
CA GLU A 89 8.04 -36.79 -4.41
C GLU A 89 7.86 -37.71 -5.64
N GLN A 90 6.71 -38.37 -5.79
CA GLN A 90 6.41 -39.21 -6.96
C GLN A 90 6.31 -38.39 -8.26
N MET A 91 5.87 -37.14 -8.19
CA MET A 91 5.85 -36.24 -9.33
C MET A 91 7.26 -35.81 -9.71
N GLN A 92 8.09 -35.46 -8.72
CA GLN A 92 9.50 -35.11 -8.91
C GLN A 92 10.29 -36.29 -9.50
N GLU A 93 10.08 -37.51 -9.01
CA GLU A 93 10.70 -38.72 -9.56
C GLU A 93 10.30 -38.94 -11.02
N ARG A 94 9.02 -38.76 -11.36
CA ARG A 94 8.55 -38.88 -12.76
C ARG A 94 9.13 -37.80 -13.67
N LEU A 95 9.18 -36.56 -13.21
CA LEU A 95 9.77 -35.45 -13.97
C LEU A 95 11.28 -35.62 -14.16
N MET A 96 11.98 -36.18 -13.15
CA MET A 96 13.42 -36.51 -13.23
C MET A 96 13.70 -37.76 -14.05
N SER A 97 12.71 -38.63 -14.25
CA SER A 97 12.83 -39.82 -15.10
C SER A 97 12.62 -39.50 -16.59
N ASP A 98 12.04 -38.34 -16.90
CA ASP A 98 11.80 -37.89 -18.28
C ASP A 98 12.94 -36.97 -18.78
N PRO A 99 13.77 -37.42 -19.73
CA PRO A 99 14.93 -36.68 -20.20
C PRO A 99 14.57 -35.37 -20.92
N GLU A 100 13.41 -35.27 -21.57
CA GLU A 100 12.98 -34.03 -22.24
C GLU A 100 12.61 -32.96 -21.20
N THR A 101 11.92 -33.38 -20.13
CA THR A 101 11.52 -32.47 -19.06
C THR A 101 12.73 -31.95 -18.26
N ARG A 102 13.78 -32.77 -18.07
CA ARG A 102 15.04 -32.34 -17.43
C ARG A 102 15.75 -31.23 -18.21
N GLN A 103 15.88 -31.39 -19.53
CA GLN A 103 16.53 -30.39 -20.39
C GLN A 103 15.79 -29.06 -20.37
N LEU A 104 14.46 -29.12 -20.35
CA LEU A 104 13.62 -27.94 -20.27
C LEU A 104 13.78 -27.24 -18.92
N LEU A 105 13.92 -27.99 -17.83
CA LEU A 105 14.21 -27.47 -16.50
C LEU A 105 15.60 -26.82 -16.40
N GLU A 106 16.62 -27.45 -16.97
CA GLU A 106 18.00 -26.94 -17.03
C GLU A 106 18.07 -25.63 -17.81
N GLU A 107 17.38 -25.54 -18.95
CA GLU A 107 17.29 -24.32 -19.74
C GLU A 107 16.57 -23.20 -18.98
N LEU A 108 15.55 -23.54 -18.21
CA LEU A 108 14.80 -22.57 -17.40
C LEU A 108 15.64 -22.05 -16.22
N MET A 109 16.41 -22.92 -15.56
CA MET A 109 17.38 -22.53 -14.52
C MET A 109 18.51 -21.66 -15.09
N ARG A 110 19.02 -22.01 -16.28
CA ARG A 110 20.03 -21.22 -17.00
C ARG A 110 19.53 -19.81 -17.32
N ARG A 111 18.25 -19.66 -17.68
CA ARG A 111 17.61 -18.36 -17.96
C ARG A 111 17.32 -17.54 -16.72
N LEU A 112 16.94 -18.18 -15.61
CA LEU A 112 16.75 -17.50 -14.33
C LEU A 112 18.08 -17.18 -13.60
N GLY A 113 19.21 -17.67 -14.10
CA GLY A 113 20.53 -17.45 -13.50
C GLY A 113 20.75 -18.23 -12.20
N ALA A 114 19.91 -19.23 -11.92
CA ALA A 114 20.11 -20.13 -10.79
C ALA A 114 21.25 -21.09 -11.15
N GLN A 115 22.44 -20.88 -10.57
CA GLN A 115 23.47 -21.92 -10.60
C GLN A 115 22.94 -23.11 -9.80
N PRO A 116 23.05 -24.35 -10.32
CA PRO A 116 22.78 -25.52 -9.50
C PRO A 116 23.69 -25.44 -8.26
N PRO A 117 23.20 -25.79 -7.05
CA PRO A 117 24.07 -25.86 -5.89
C PRO A 117 25.22 -26.83 -6.24
N GLU A 118 26.42 -26.27 -6.35
CA GLU A 118 27.64 -27.03 -6.57
C GLU A 118 27.72 -28.14 -5.53
N GLU A 119 28.04 -29.33 -6.00
CA GLU A 119 28.39 -30.49 -5.20
C GLU A 119 29.46 -30.10 -4.18
N LEU A 120 29.07 -29.90 -2.92
CA LEU A 120 29.99 -29.77 -1.81
C LEU A 120 30.07 -31.12 -1.08
N ASN A 121 30.93 -31.99 -1.64
CA ASN A 121 31.68 -33.10 -1.02
C ASN A 121 30.93 -34.08 -0.11
#